data_AF-A0A5B1BKD7-F1
#
_entry.id   AF-A0A5B1BKD7-F1
#
_cell.length_a   1.000
_cell.length_b   1.000
_cell.length_c   1.000
_cell.angle_alpha   90.00
_cell.angle_beta   90.00
_cell.angle_gamma   90.00
#
_symmetry.space_group_name_H-M   'P 1'
#
loop_
_entity.id
_entity.type
_entity.pdbx_description
1 polymer ?
#
loop_
_entity_poly.entity_id
_entity_poly.type
_entity_poly.pdbx_seq_one_letter_code
_entity_poly.pdbx_strand_id
1 'polypeptide(L)'
;MINYLFSKVVVDFIKVHIREFNMQHLEENENLEFTREFVCSTGELKPKKKASYKNLVFTLYDSGLLIIQGSIHKYKNDGIHNYDDFSLNQIVEVLDEISIKFNLPLNKCRLRNFEVGVNINPQKKAETILIILFSIKD
;
A
#
# COMPACT_ATOMS: atom_id res chain seq x y z
N MET A 1 8.65 17.68 24.03
CA MET A 1 7.34 17.14 24.45
C MET A 1 6.32 17.47 23.38
N ILE A 2 6.30 16.68 22.29
CA ILE A 2 5.28 16.80 21.23
C ILE A 2 4.11 15.95 21.72
N ASN A 3 3.20 16.57 22.45
CA ASN A 3 2.00 15.89 22.95
C ASN A 3 1.10 15.55 21.75
N TYR A 4 0.89 14.24 21.55
CA TYR A 4 -0.25 13.58 20.91
C TYR A 4 -1.28 14.49 20.22
N LEU A 5 -0.90 15.11 19.10
CA LEU A 5 -1.79 15.92 18.28
C LEU A 5 -2.62 15.10 17.29
N PHE A 6 -2.40 13.79 17.24
CA PHE A 6 -3.13 12.86 16.39
C PHE A 6 -3.78 11.80 17.27
N SER A 7 -5.08 11.96 17.55
CA SER A 7 -5.86 10.97 18.30
C SER A 7 -6.14 9.72 17.46
N LYS A 8 -6.14 9.85 16.13
CA LYS A 8 -6.24 8.75 15.16
C LYS A 8 -5.45 9.10 13.90
N VAL A 9 -4.64 8.15 13.45
CA VAL A 9 -3.86 8.19 12.20
C VAL A 9 -4.35 7.00 11.39
N VAL A 10 -5.00 7.25 10.27
CA VAL A 10 -5.44 6.21 9.34
C VAL A 10 -4.40 6.13 8.24
N VAL A 11 -3.64 5.04 8.18
CA VAL A 11 -2.75 4.79 7.04
C VAL A 11 -3.55 4.06 5.97
N ASP A 12 -3.80 4.72 4.85
CA ASP A 12 -4.53 4.10 3.75
C ASP A 12 -3.52 3.47 2.79
N PHE A 13 -3.03 4.23 1.82
CA PHE A 13 -2.20 3.73 0.74
C PHE A 13 -0.70 3.71 1.06
N ILE A 14 -0.04 2.60 0.72
CA ILE A 14 1.41 2.51 0.65
C ILE A 14 1.87 2.19 -0.77
N LYS A 15 3.09 2.60 -1.09
CA LYS A 15 3.85 2.08 -2.23
C LYS A 15 5.29 1.87 -1.81
N VAL A 16 5.77 0.65 -1.92
CA VAL A 16 7.14 0.27 -1.55
C VAL A 16 7.84 -0.39 -2.73
N HIS A 17 9.15 -0.14 -2.82
CA HIS A 17 10.03 -0.77 -3.80
C HIS A 17 11.02 -1.69 -3.08
N ILE A 18 11.18 -2.91 -3.57
CA ILE A 18 12.09 -3.91 -3.02
C ILE A 18 12.94 -4.48 -4.16
N ARG A 19 14.25 -4.57 -3.96
CA ARG A 19 15.20 -5.17 -4.92
C ARG A 19 15.93 -6.39 -4.36
N GLU A 20 16.08 -6.44 -3.04
CA GLU A 20 16.75 -7.55 -2.36
C GLU A 20 15.67 -8.46 -1.78
N PHE A 21 15.26 -9.49 -2.51
CA PHE A 21 14.32 -10.53 -2.05
C PHE A 21 14.51 -11.80 -2.88
N ASN A 22 13.94 -12.92 -2.44
CA ASN A 22 13.94 -14.15 -3.22
C ASN A 22 12.76 -14.14 -4.20
N MET A 23 13.05 -13.92 -5.49
CA MET A 23 12.04 -13.85 -6.54
C MET A 23 11.26 -15.17 -6.68
N GLN A 24 11.97 -16.30 -6.74
CA GLN A 24 11.36 -17.61 -6.91
C GLN A 24 10.38 -17.92 -5.77
N HIS A 25 10.78 -17.67 -4.52
CA HIS A 25 9.91 -17.92 -3.37
C HIS A 25 8.65 -17.05 -3.37
N LEU A 26 8.74 -15.81 -3.87
CA LEU A 26 7.57 -14.95 -4.02
C LEU A 26 6.63 -15.46 -5.11
N GLU A 27 7.17 -15.92 -6.24
CA GLU A 27 6.38 -16.46 -7.36
C GLU A 27 5.73 -17.81 -7.05
N GLU A 28 6.33 -18.61 -6.18
CA GLU A 28 5.80 -19.90 -5.70
C GLU A 28 4.84 -19.74 -4.50
N ASN A 29 4.60 -18.51 -4.03
CA ASN A 29 3.74 -18.27 -2.88
C ASN A 29 2.28 -18.62 -3.20
N GLU A 30 1.68 -19.50 -2.40
CA GLU A 30 0.29 -19.99 -2.60
C GLU A 30 -0.78 -18.88 -2.58
N ASN A 31 -0.49 -17.71 -1.99
CA ASN A 31 -1.40 -16.58 -1.92
C ASN A 31 -1.28 -15.64 -3.13
N LEU A 32 -0.31 -15.85 -4.03
CA LEU A 32 -0.02 -14.97 -5.15
C LEU A 32 -0.06 -15.72 -6.48
N GLU A 33 -1.14 -15.50 -7.25
CA GLU A 33 -1.20 -15.93 -8.64
C GLU A 33 -0.64 -14.85 -9.57
N PHE A 34 0.62 -15.02 -9.99
CA PHE A 34 1.26 -14.08 -10.91
C PHE A 34 0.80 -14.31 -12.35
N THR A 35 0.23 -13.26 -12.94
CA THR A 35 -0.16 -13.22 -14.36
C THR A 35 0.76 -12.28 -15.13
N ARG A 36 0.95 -12.57 -16.43
CA ARG A 36 1.74 -11.75 -17.34
C ARG A 36 0.92 -11.43 -18.58
N GLU A 37 0.82 -10.14 -18.90
CA GLU A 37 0.17 -9.67 -20.11
C GLU A 37 1.12 -9.83 -21.32
N PHE A 38 0.56 -10.00 -22.51
CA PHE A 38 1.28 -10.00 -23.78
C PHE A 38 0.61 -9.08 -24.79
N VAL A 39 1.35 -8.68 -25.83
CA VAL A 39 0.85 -7.87 -26.93
C VAL A 39 0.17 -8.79 -27.95
N CYS A 40 -1.14 -8.66 -28.15
CA CYS A 40 -1.90 -9.58 -29.01
C CYS A 40 -1.42 -9.63 -30.47
N SER A 41 -0.85 -8.54 -31.00
CA SER A 41 -0.38 -8.49 -32.38
C SER A 41 0.98 -9.16 -32.61
N THR A 42 1.84 -9.20 -31.59
CA THR A 42 3.23 -9.70 -31.72
C THR A 42 3.50 -10.95 -30.87
N GLY A 43 2.64 -11.27 -29.91
CA GLY A 43 2.89 -12.29 -28.89
C GLY A 43 3.92 -11.87 -27.83
N GLU A 44 4.45 -10.64 -27.90
CA GLU A 44 5.52 -10.19 -27.02
C GLU A 44 5.01 -10.02 -25.58
N LEU A 45 5.70 -10.67 -24.65
CA LEU A 45 5.39 -10.60 -23.23
C LEU A 45 5.77 -9.25 -22.64
N LYS A 46 4.91 -8.67 -21.79
CA LYS A 46 5.28 -7.49 -21.01
C LYS A 46 6.37 -7.85 -19.99
N PRO A 47 7.34 -6.94 -19.71
CA PRO A 47 8.49 -7.21 -18.84
C PRO A 47 8.14 -7.13 -17.35
N LYS A 48 6.91 -7.50 -16.99
CA LYS A 48 6.39 -7.49 -15.62
C LYS A 48 5.27 -8.50 -15.44
N LYS A 49 5.22 -9.09 -14.25
CA LYS A 49 4.13 -9.93 -13.77
C LYS A 49 3.36 -9.19 -12.68
N LYS A 50 2.09 -9.53 -12.50
CA LYS A 50 1.24 -8.95 -11.45
C LYS A 50 0.48 -10.03 -10.70
N ALA A 51 0.37 -9.84 -9.38
CA ALA A 51 -0.53 -10.59 -8.51
C ALA A 51 -1.24 -9.60 -7.57
N SER A 52 -2.42 -9.95 -7.09
CA SER A 52 -3.19 -9.14 -6.16
C SER A 52 -3.63 -9.97 -4.97
N TYR A 53 -3.55 -9.40 -3.76
CA TYR A 53 -3.99 -10.06 -2.54
C TYR A 53 -4.49 -9.02 -1.53
N LYS A 54 -5.75 -9.17 -1.09
CA LYS A 54 -6.39 -8.28 -0.08
C LYS A 54 -6.07 -6.79 -0.27
N ASN A 55 -6.37 -6.24 -1.43
CA ASN A 55 -6.10 -4.85 -1.84
C ASN A 55 -4.62 -4.47 -2.05
N LEU A 56 -3.66 -5.35 -1.80
CA LEU A 56 -2.27 -5.18 -2.22
C LEU A 56 -2.08 -5.68 -3.65
N VAL A 57 -1.33 -4.93 -4.44
CA VAL A 57 -0.93 -5.28 -5.80
C VAL A 57 0.58 -5.42 -5.83
N PHE A 58 1.03 -6.61 -6.21
CA PHE A 58 2.42 -6.98 -6.41
C PHE A 58 2.73 -6.85 -7.89
N THR A 59 3.67 -5.99 -8.25
CA THR A 59 4.19 -5.88 -9.62
C THR A 59 5.66 -6.27 -9.61
N LEU A 60 5.96 -7.40 -10.22
CA LEU A 60 7.30 -7.97 -10.31
C LEU A 60 7.87 -7.71 -11.70
N TYR A 61 8.92 -6.90 -11.79
CA TYR A 61 9.60 -6.62 -13.06
C TYR A 61 10.72 -7.62 -13.30
N ASP A 62 10.95 -7.94 -14.57
CA ASP A 62 12.03 -8.85 -14.99
C ASP A 62 13.43 -8.31 -14.58
N SER A 63 13.55 -7.00 -14.34
CA SER A 63 14.74 -6.35 -13.77
C SER A 63 15.03 -6.69 -12.30
N GLY A 64 14.21 -7.51 -11.64
CA GLY A 64 14.33 -7.80 -10.21
C GLY A 64 13.75 -6.74 -9.29
N LEU A 65 13.00 -5.76 -9.82
CA LEU A 65 12.28 -4.79 -9.01
C LEU A 65 10.90 -5.34 -8.65
N LEU A 66 10.60 -5.43 -7.37
CA LEU A 66 9.25 -5.62 -6.86
C LEU A 66 8.67 -4.29 -6.39
N ILE A 67 7.45 -4.00 -6.85
CA ILE A 67 6.63 -2.91 -6.34
C ILE A 67 5.43 -3.52 -5.66
N ILE A 68 5.20 -3.15 -4.41
CA ILE A 68 3.98 -3.49 -3.68
C ILE A 68 3.26 -2.19 -3.38
N GLN A 69 1.98 -2.14 -3.71
CA GLN A 69 1.17 -0.95 -3.46
C GLN A 69 -0.27 -1.33 -3.14
N GLY A 70 -0.96 -0.50 -2.38
CA GLY A 70 -2.33 -0.76 -1.97
C GLY A 70 -2.61 -0.27 -0.56
N SER A 71 -3.80 -0.56 -0.05
CA SER A 71 -4.19 -0.17 1.30
C SER A 71 -3.87 -1.26 2.31
N ILE A 72 -2.94 -0.99 3.23
CA ILE A 72 -2.64 -1.94 4.34
C ILE A 72 -3.78 -2.01 5.35
N HIS A 73 -4.61 -0.96 5.44
CA HIS A 73 -5.82 -0.97 6.24
C HIS A 73 -6.89 -1.87 5.61
N LYS A 74 -7.11 -1.76 4.29
CA LYS A 74 -7.97 -2.72 3.58
C LYS A 74 -7.41 -4.13 3.68
N TYR A 75 -6.10 -4.33 3.59
CA TYR A 75 -5.48 -5.64 3.79
C TYR A 75 -5.89 -6.29 5.12
N LYS A 76 -5.80 -5.53 6.21
CA LYS A 76 -6.22 -5.96 7.56
C LYS A 76 -7.71 -6.32 7.63
N ASN A 77 -8.54 -5.69 6.79
CA ASN A 77 -9.98 -5.95 6.68
C ASN A 77 -10.33 -6.79 5.44
N ASP A 78 -9.51 -7.79 5.12
CA ASP A 78 -9.75 -8.76 4.03
C ASP A 78 -9.94 -8.14 2.63
N GLY A 79 -9.38 -6.95 2.42
CA GLY A 79 -9.46 -6.18 1.19
C GLY A 79 -10.73 -5.35 1.04
N ILE A 80 -11.62 -5.32 2.05
CA ILE A 80 -12.99 -4.82 1.90
C ILE A 80 -13.09 -3.31 2.19
N HIS A 81 -12.63 -2.86 3.35
CA HIS A 81 -12.85 -1.48 3.81
C HIS A 81 -11.71 -0.91 4.66
N ASN A 82 -11.70 0.42 4.84
CA ASN A 82 -10.68 1.19 5.57
C ASN A 82 -11.30 2.27 6.51
N TYR A 83 -12.53 2.08 6.98
CA TYR A 83 -13.22 3.08 7.81
C TYR A 83 -13.16 2.80 9.32
N ASP A 84 -12.71 1.62 9.75
CA ASP A 84 -12.54 1.27 11.17
C ASP A 84 -11.21 1.81 11.73
N ASP A 85 -11.00 1.66 13.02
CA ASP A 85 -9.77 2.16 13.65
C ASP A 85 -8.56 1.32 13.25
N PHE A 86 -7.49 2.01 12.82
CA PHE A 86 -6.23 1.39 12.43
C PHE A 86 -5.07 2.06 13.17
N SER A 87 -4.76 1.52 14.34
CA SER A 87 -3.73 2.06 15.23
C SER A 87 -2.30 1.81 14.72
N LEU A 88 -1.34 2.56 15.26
CA LEU A 88 0.08 2.35 14.97
C LEU A 88 0.55 0.93 15.28
N ASN A 89 0.06 0.31 16.36
CA ASN A 89 0.41 -1.07 16.71
C ASN A 89 -0.11 -2.05 15.65
N GLN A 90 -1.35 -1.88 15.20
CA GLN A 90 -1.92 -2.70 14.13
C GLN A 90 -1.18 -2.51 12.80
N ILE A 91 -0.65 -1.32 12.52
CA ILE A 91 0.19 -1.09 11.36
C ILE A 91 1.46 -1.94 11.44
N VAL A 92 2.14 -1.97 12.59
CA VAL A 92 3.34 -2.80 12.78
C VAL A 92 3.00 -4.28 12.63
N GLU A 93 1.94 -4.75 13.28
CA GLU A 93 1.48 -6.14 13.18
C GLU A 93 1.17 -6.55 11.72
N VAL A 94 0.48 -5.70 10.97
CA VAL A 94 0.16 -5.95 9.56
C VAL A 94 1.42 -5.98 8.70
N LEU A 95 2.38 -5.09 8.94
CA LEU A 95 3.64 -5.09 8.19
C LEU A 95 4.45 -6.36 8.49
N ASP A 96 4.52 -6.79 9.76
CA ASP A 96 5.19 -8.03 10.13
C ASP A 96 4.50 -9.26 9.51
N GLU A 97 3.17 -9.30 9.51
CA GLU A 97 2.39 -10.34 8.84
C GLU A 97 2.69 -10.39 7.33
N ILE A 98 2.68 -9.24 6.65
CA ILE A 98 3.02 -9.13 5.22
C ILE A 98 4.45 -9.61 4.97
N SER A 99 5.40 -9.22 5.83
CA SER A 99 6.80 -9.63 5.74
C SER A 99 6.93 -11.16 5.80
N ILE A 100 6.28 -11.79 6.78
CA ILE A 100 6.33 -13.25 6.97
C ILE A 100 5.59 -13.97 5.86
N LYS A 101 4.34 -13.57 5.56
CA LYS A 101 3.45 -14.23 4.59
C LYS A 101 4.05 -14.29 3.19
N PHE A 102 4.76 -13.24 2.78
CA PHE A 102 5.34 -13.12 1.44
C PHE A 102 6.87 -13.23 1.42
N ASN A 103 7.49 -13.55 2.56
CA ASN A 103 8.94 -13.63 2.74
C ASN A 103 9.68 -12.38 2.22
N LEU A 104 9.20 -11.21 2.63
CA LEU A 104 9.69 -9.91 2.17
C LEU A 104 10.55 -9.23 3.23
N PRO A 105 11.78 -8.80 2.90
CA PRO A 105 12.61 -8.05 3.83
C PRO A 105 12.20 -6.58 3.83
N LEU A 106 11.17 -6.25 4.62
CA LEU A 106 10.64 -4.88 4.71
C LEU A 106 11.69 -3.86 5.19
N ASN A 107 12.67 -4.28 5.98
CA ASN A 107 13.81 -3.45 6.38
C ASN A 107 14.71 -3.02 5.21
N LYS A 108 14.61 -3.69 4.06
CA LYS A 108 15.33 -3.37 2.82
C LYS A 108 14.45 -2.67 1.78
N CYS A 109 13.19 -2.38 2.12
CA CYS A 109 12.28 -1.70 1.20
C CYS A 109 12.55 -0.19 1.17
N ARG A 110 12.21 0.44 0.06
CA ARG A 110 12.15 1.90 -0.09
C ARG A 110 10.69 2.32 -0.17
N LEU A 111 10.20 3.01 0.87
CA LEU A 111 8.89 3.65 0.85
C LEU A 111 8.89 4.78 -0.18
N ARG A 112 7.94 4.74 -1.12
CA ARG A 112 7.79 5.71 -2.19
C ARG A 112 6.59 6.62 -1.98
N ASN A 113 5.46 6.03 -1.57
CA ASN A 113 4.26 6.76 -1.26
C ASN A 113 3.70 6.25 0.06
N PHE A 114 3.17 7.18 0.84
CA PHE A 114 2.54 6.93 2.12
C PHE A 114 1.38 7.92 2.28
N GLU A 115 0.17 7.41 2.32
CA GLU A 115 -1.04 8.20 2.49
C GLU A 115 -1.59 8.02 3.89
N VAL A 116 -1.86 9.15 4.53
CA VAL A 116 -2.29 9.20 5.92
C VAL A 116 -3.46 10.17 6.08
N GLY A 117 -4.57 9.67 6.60
CA GLY A 117 -5.65 10.47 7.15
C GLY A 117 -5.38 10.78 8.62
N VAL A 118 -5.50 12.05 9.02
CA VAL A 118 -5.37 12.45 10.42
C VAL A 118 -6.57 13.27 10.86
N ASN A 119 -7.05 12.99 12.06
CA ASN A 119 -8.04 13.87 12.70
C ASN A 119 -7.31 15.12 13.18
N ILE A 120 -7.65 16.27 12.59
CA ILE A 120 -7.18 17.58 13.04
C ILE A 120 -8.31 18.31 13.76
N ASN A 121 -7.94 19.14 14.73
CA ASN A 121 -8.84 20.15 15.29
C ASN A 121 -8.58 21.48 14.57
N PRO A 122 -9.29 21.78 13.48
CA PRO A 122 -9.06 23.01 12.76
C PRO A 122 -9.53 24.22 13.58
N GLN A 123 -8.82 25.35 13.45
CA GLN A 123 -9.25 26.61 14.06
C GLN A 123 -10.56 27.15 13.44
N LYS A 124 -10.90 26.71 12.23
CA LYS A 124 -12.13 27.06 11.51
C LYS A 124 -13.02 25.84 11.38
N LYS A 125 -14.34 26.04 11.36
CA LYS A 125 -15.30 24.95 11.11
C LYS A 125 -15.02 24.27 9.77
N ALA A 126 -15.27 22.96 9.70
CA ALA A 126 -15.07 22.17 8.49
C ALA A 126 -15.83 22.74 7.29
N GLU A 127 -17.04 23.23 7.50
CA GLU A 127 -17.86 23.91 6.46
C GLU A 127 -17.12 25.08 5.81
N THR A 128 -16.46 25.92 6.62
CA THR A 128 -15.69 27.07 6.14
C THR A 128 -14.48 26.63 5.33
N ILE A 129 -13.82 25.54 5.73
CA ILE A 129 -12.68 24.97 5.01
C ILE A 129 -13.13 24.41 3.65
N LEU A 130 -14.24 23.68 3.62
CA LEU A 130 -14.80 23.12 2.39
C LEU A 130 -15.19 24.22 1.39
N ILE A 131 -15.87 25.27 1.86
CA ILE A 131 -16.22 26.43 1.02
C ILE A 131 -14.97 27.04 0.40
N ILE A 132 -13.94 27.31 1.21
CA ILE A 132 -12.66 27.86 0.71
C ILE A 132 -12.05 26.94 -0.36
N LEU A 133 -11.99 25.64 -0.12
CA LEU A 133 -11.40 24.68 -1.06
C LEU A 133 -12.18 24.61 -2.39
N PHE A 134 -13.51 24.68 -2.35
CA PHE A 134 -14.32 24.68 -3.57
C PHE A 134 -14.36 26.03 -4.29
N SER A 135 -14.08 27.12 -3.59
CA SER A 135 -13.94 28.47 -4.15
C SER A 135 -12.58 28.73 -4.79
N ILE A 136 -11.59 27.84 -4.63
CA ILE A 136 -10.27 27.91 -5.28
C ILE A 136 -10.26 27.20 -6.65
N LYS A 137 -11.41 26.75 -7.16
CA LYS A 137 -11.52 26.23 -8.53
C LYS A 137 -11.49 27.40 -9.53
N ASP A 138 -10.32 27.66 -10.10
CA ASP A 138 -10.14 28.25 -11.43
C ASP A 138 -10.32 27.18 -12.53
#